data_AF-A0A364H098-F1
#
_entry.id   AF-A0A364H098-F1
#
_cell.length_a   1.000
_cell.length_b   1.000
_cell.length_c   1.000
_cell.angle_alpha   90.00
_cell.angle_beta   90.00
_cell.angle_gamma   90.00
#
_symmetry.space_group_name_H-M   'P 1'
#
loop_
_entity.id
_entity.type
_entity.pdbx_description
1 polymer ?
#
loop_
_entity_poly.entity_id
_entity_poly.type
_entity_poly.pdbx_seq_one_letter_code
_entity_poly.pdbx_strand_id
1 'polypeptide(L)'
;MILVYRYRVKSLNGLLNKQSRVVNYVWNFCNDTQKHALKWNKKWPTGFDLNVLTTGSSKELGIHSGTVNATCEQYAKSRSQRRRPYLRYRGRKSLGWVPLKGRDLKREGDAFRFAGNTFRVFNSRPLPEGKIKDGTNFAQDARGNWFLNIVIEMPDVQARPIRSGVGIDLGLKDFATLSTGEKLPNDQFGRRAAEKLAKAQRARKHKRHIAKLHAKVANSRADFQHKLALDLVRRFDYIAVGNVSAVKLARTRMAKSVYDASWSSFRNKLRYKAIAHGATFEEVDESGSTQSCSSCGSKDSTTRPKGIAGLRIREWACSRCGVEHDRDTNAALNILRCGRASPGVGILSLSGEEDVKELHATVGTATSDLDDESFANIYCHDAEQDYCFALSRFPDDARIEVMVRDQLNVRVKDLSVCLTDDTIDVEIEPGIAARLDGQTRYVIHLAPGQYDPGTLRAALKEIFVGKSGYRDDSTGG
;
A
#
# COMPACT_ATOMS: atom_id res chain seq x y z
N MET A 1 -11.41 -5.85 12.18
CA MET A 1 -11.15 -4.56 11.50
C MET A 1 -11.85 -3.40 12.20
N ILE A 2 -11.37 -2.17 12.03
CA ILE A 2 -12.00 -0.95 12.57
C ILE A 2 -12.61 -0.14 11.42
N LEU A 3 -13.91 0.13 11.48
CA LEU A 3 -14.64 0.92 10.49
C LEU A 3 -15.20 2.21 11.09
N VAL A 4 -15.41 3.22 10.23
CA VAL A 4 -16.06 4.48 10.62
C VAL A 4 -17.35 4.68 9.82
N TYR A 5 -18.47 4.72 10.53
CA TYR A 5 -19.78 5.04 9.96
C TYR A 5 -20.11 6.51 10.23
N ARG A 6 -20.50 7.24 9.18
CA ARG A 6 -20.75 8.67 9.26
C ARG A 6 -22.21 8.97 8.93
N TYR A 7 -22.94 9.46 9.93
CA TYR A 7 -24.35 9.85 9.80
C TYR A 7 -24.51 11.34 9.98
N ARG A 8 -25.33 11.99 9.15
CA ARG A 8 -25.64 13.42 9.33
C ARG A 8 -26.62 13.57 10.49
N VAL A 9 -26.34 14.49 11.40
CA VAL A 9 -27.19 14.77 12.57
C VAL A 9 -28.34 15.71 12.17
N LYS A 10 -29.56 15.38 12.62
CA LYS A 10 -30.80 16.14 12.39
C LYS A 10 -31.14 17.08 13.56
N SER A 11 -30.84 16.67 14.80
CA SER A 11 -31.26 17.36 16.02
C SER A 11 -30.09 17.93 16.83
N LEU A 12 -30.38 18.79 17.80
CA LEU A 12 -29.43 19.23 18.84
C LEU A 12 -28.13 19.91 18.32
N ASN A 13 -28.17 20.47 17.11
CA ASN A 13 -27.03 21.20 16.54
C ASN A 13 -26.59 22.39 17.41
N GLY A 14 -27.54 23.06 18.09
CA GLY A 14 -27.25 24.14 19.04
C GLY A 14 -26.44 23.68 20.24
N LEU A 15 -26.78 22.50 20.79
CA LEU A 15 -26.05 21.86 21.88
C LEU A 15 -24.62 21.50 21.43
N LEU A 16 -24.46 20.85 20.28
CA LEU A 16 -23.14 20.50 19.74
C LEU A 16 -22.27 21.75 19.49
N ASN A 17 -22.86 22.86 19.02
CA ASN A 17 -22.17 24.14 18.90
C ASN A 17 -21.71 24.69 20.26
N LYS A 18 -22.48 24.52 21.34
CA LYS A 18 -22.07 24.90 22.70
C LYS A 18 -20.94 23.99 23.20
N GLN A 19 -21.14 22.67 23.16
CA GLN A 19 -20.17 21.67 23.64
C GLN A 19 -18.82 21.79 22.94
N SER A 20 -18.80 21.99 21.63
CA SER A 20 -17.54 22.14 20.87
C SER A 20 -16.74 23.40 21.20
N ARG A 21 -17.36 24.46 21.74
CA ARG A 21 -16.62 25.60 22.30
C ARG A 21 -15.98 25.23 23.64
N VAL A 22 -16.66 24.44 24.46
CA VAL A 22 -16.13 23.93 25.73
C VAL A 22 -14.97 22.96 25.48
N VAL A 23 -15.05 22.11 24.46
CA VAL A 23 -13.94 21.24 24.03
C VAL A 23 -12.68 22.04 23.69
N ASN A 24 -12.82 23.23 23.07
CA ASN A 24 -11.67 24.12 22.83
C ASN A 24 -11.02 24.59 24.15
N TYR A 25 -11.83 24.84 25.19
CA TYR A 25 -11.33 25.25 26.50
C TYR A 25 -10.49 24.13 27.13
N VAL A 26 -11.00 22.90 27.14
CA VAL A 26 -10.25 21.72 27.63
C VAL A 26 -8.96 21.51 26.83
N TRP A 27 -9.02 21.65 25.50
CA TRP A 27 -7.82 21.56 24.65
C TRP A 27 -6.76 22.62 24.98
N ASN A 28 -7.20 23.85 25.26
CA ASN A 28 -6.28 24.93 25.63
C ASN A 28 -5.71 24.73 27.03
N PHE A 29 -6.50 24.24 27.98
CA PHE A 29 -5.99 23.80 29.28
C PHE A 29 -4.85 22.78 29.10
N CYS A 30 -5.03 21.78 28.24
CA CYS A 30 -3.97 20.81 27.94
C CYS A 30 -2.72 21.48 27.34
N ASN A 31 -2.86 22.50 26.47
CA ASN A 31 -1.71 23.29 25.99
C ASN A 31 -0.98 23.98 27.15
N ASP A 32 -1.73 24.61 28.06
CA ASP A 32 -1.17 25.34 29.19
C ASP A 32 -0.44 24.39 30.15
N THR A 33 -0.99 23.19 30.41
CA THR A 33 -0.32 22.16 31.20
C THR A 33 0.99 21.71 30.56
N GLN A 34 1.03 21.50 29.24
CA GLN A 34 2.28 21.14 28.55
C GLN A 34 3.29 22.30 28.61
N LYS A 35 2.86 23.55 28.41
CA LYS A 35 3.75 24.71 28.56
C LYS A 35 4.32 24.83 29.97
N HIS A 36 3.51 24.56 30.98
CA HIS A 36 3.97 24.53 32.36
C HIS A 36 5.03 23.43 32.56
N ALA A 37 4.80 22.23 32.04
CA ALA A 37 5.79 21.16 32.08
C ALA A 37 7.11 21.57 31.37
N LEU A 38 7.02 22.21 30.20
CA LEU A 38 8.19 22.72 29.49
C LEU A 38 8.95 23.77 30.31
N LYS A 39 8.23 24.75 30.87
CA LYS A 39 8.82 25.86 31.64
C LYS A 39 9.63 25.34 32.84
N TRP A 40 9.16 24.28 33.48
CA TRP A 40 9.77 23.72 34.69
C TRP A 40 10.58 22.44 34.42
N ASN A 41 10.89 22.15 33.16
CA ASN A 41 11.61 20.94 32.74
C ASN A 41 11.05 19.62 33.33
N LYS A 42 9.72 19.54 33.45
CA LYS A 42 9.01 18.36 33.96
C LYS A 42 8.71 17.39 32.82
N LYS A 43 8.49 16.12 33.18
CA LYS A 43 7.98 15.11 32.24
C LYS A 43 6.66 15.59 31.63
N TRP A 44 6.54 15.37 30.32
CA TRP A 44 5.35 15.73 29.57
C TRP A 44 4.12 14.96 30.08
N PRO A 45 3.03 15.64 30.46
CA PRO A 45 1.80 14.99 30.87
C PRO A 45 1.26 14.07 29.77
N THR A 46 0.97 12.84 30.14
CA THR A 46 0.28 11.85 29.30
C THR A 46 -1.22 12.17 29.22
N GLY A 47 -1.95 11.43 28.37
CA GLY A 47 -3.42 11.53 28.36
C GLY A 47 -4.03 11.17 29.71
N PHE A 48 -3.43 10.21 30.42
CA PHE A 48 -3.85 9.83 31.76
C PHE A 48 -3.62 10.96 32.77
N ASP A 49 -2.45 11.58 32.78
CA ASP A 49 -2.14 12.71 33.68
C ASP A 49 -3.09 13.89 33.45
N LEU A 50 -3.39 14.18 32.19
CA LEU A 50 -4.36 15.24 31.82
C LEU A 50 -5.79 14.88 32.26
N ASN A 51 -6.19 13.61 32.19
CA ASN A 51 -7.48 13.16 32.72
C ASN A 51 -7.54 13.38 34.24
N VAL A 52 -6.47 13.02 34.98
CA VAL A 52 -6.39 13.23 36.43
C VAL A 52 -6.55 14.72 36.76
N LEU A 53 -5.81 15.61 36.08
CA LEU A 53 -5.86 17.06 36.27
C LEU A 53 -7.21 17.70 35.92
N THR A 54 -8.04 17.03 35.12
CA THR A 54 -9.36 17.53 34.71
C THR A 54 -10.52 16.84 35.44
N THR A 55 -10.22 16.01 36.44
CA THR A 55 -11.23 15.34 37.28
C THR A 55 -12.16 16.36 37.92
N GLY A 56 -13.47 16.09 37.93
CA GLY A 56 -14.49 16.99 38.52
C GLY A 56 -14.93 18.16 37.64
N SER A 57 -14.14 18.55 36.63
CA SER A 57 -14.45 19.72 35.77
C SER A 57 -15.72 19.58 34.93
N SER A 58 -16.17 18.36 34.66
CA SER A 58 -17.31 18.08 33.77
C SER A 58 -18.61 18.80 34.14
N LYS A 59 -18.91 18.91 35.45
CA LYS A 59 -20.14 19.56 35.95
C LYS A 59 -20.14 21.06 35.66
N GLU A 60 -19.02 21.72 35.92
CA GLU A 60 -18.83 23.16 35.67
C GLU A 60 -18.81 23.47 34.17
N LEU A 61 -18.14 22.63 33.40
CA LEU A 61 -18.04 22.78 31.95
C LEU A 61 -19.34 22.44 31.20
N GLY A 62 -20.31 21.78 31.85
CA GLY A 62 -21.58 21.37 31.26
C GLY A 62 -21.42 20.39 30.09
N ILE A 63 -20.40 19.53 30.14
CA ILE A 63 -20.14 18.48 29.15
C ILE A 63 -19.88 17.14 29.83
N HIS A 64 -20.11 16.04 29.12
CA HIS A 64 -19.89 14.69 29.67
C HIS A 64 -18.41 14.48 30.06
N SER A 65 -18.16 13.82 31.19
CA SER A 65 -16.79 13.51 31.65
C SER A 65 -16.00 12.70 30.61
N GLY A 66 -16.65 11.76 29.93
CA GLY A 66 -16.05 11.02 28.80
C GLY A 66 -15.60 11.93 27.65
N THR A 67 -16.26 13.06 27.40
CA THR A 67 -15.84 14.05 26.40
C THR A 67 -14.60 14.82 26.84
N VAL A 68 -14.49 15.17 28.12
CA VAL A 68 -13.28 15.79 28.69
C VAL A 68 -12.11 14.84 28.53
N ASN A 69 -12.26 13.60 28.98
CA ASN A 69 -11.20 12.59 28.92
C ASN A 69 -10.76 12.29 27.49
N ALA A 70 -11.72 12.09 26.57
CA ALA A 70 -11.40 11.85 25.17
C ALA A 70 -10.72 13.06 24.51
N THR A 71 -10.98 14.29 24.97
CA THR A 71 -10.28 15.49 24.52
C THR A 71 -8.81 15.49 24.97
N CYS A 72 -8.57 15.21 26.25
CA CYS A 72 -7.23 15.12 26.85
C CYS A 72 -6.37 14.02 26.18
N GLU A 73 -6.92 12.83 26.01
CA GLU A 73 -6.25 11.72 25.34
C GLU A 73 -5.94 12.02 23.87
N GLN A 74 -6.91 12.56 23.13
CA GLN A 74 -6.70 12.94 21.74
C GLN A 74 -5.67 14.06 21.61
N TYR A 75 -5.64 15.01 22.54
CA TYR A 75 -4.62 16.05 22.61
C TYR A 75 -3.23 15.44 22.77
N ALA A 76 -3.03 14.58 23.79
CA ALA A 76 -1.74 13.94 24.07
C ALA A 76 -1.26 13.10 22.87
N LYS A 77 -2.17 12.32 22.27
CA LYS A 77 -1.89 11.56 21.04
C LYS A 77 -1.46 12.47 19.88
N SER A 78 -2.22 13.54 19.64
CA SER A 78 -1.93 14.50 18.56
C SER A 78 -0.58 15.20 18.76
N ARG A 79 -0.26 15.53 20.01
CA ARG A 79 0.99 16.19 20.39
C ARG A 79 2.19 15.29 20.14
N SER A 80 2.10 14.04 20.58
CA SER A 80 3.12 13.00 20.35
C SER A 80 3.35 12.75 18.85
N GLN A 81 2.28 12.52 18.09
CA GLN A 81 2.37 12.28 16.64
C GLN A 81 2.99 13.44 15.87
N ARG A 82 2.77 14.69 16.31
CA ARG A 82 3.34 15.88 15.68
C ARG A 82 4.74 16.21 16.15
N ARG A 83 5.27 15.50 17.17
CA ARG A 83 6.57 15.76 17.80
C ARG A 83 6.74 17.23 18.20
N ARG A 84 5.71 17.81 18.83
CA ARG A 84 5.72 19.21 19.28
C ARG A 84 5.63 19.31 20.81
N PRO A 85 6.21 20.35 21.44
CA PRO A 85 6.03 20.62 22.87
C PRO A 85 4.55 20.84 23.26
N TYR A 86 3.85 21.64 22.47
CA TYR A 86 2.42 21.91 22.59
C TYR A 86 1.82 22.19 21.21
N LEU A 87 0.50 22.16 21.10
CA LEU A 87 -0.23 22.32 19.85
C LEU A 87 -0.74 23.76 19.68
N ARG A 88 -1.33 24.07 18.53
CA ARG A 88 -1.92 25.39 18.29
C ARG A 88 -3.10 25.61 19.24
N TYR A 89 -3.14 26.78 19.87
CA TYR A 89 -4.29 27.22 20.65
C TYR A 89 -5.55 27.31 19.80
N ARG A 90 -6.67 26.95 20.40
CA ARG A 90 -7.99 27.00 19.78
C ARG A 90 -8.65 28.32 20.18
N GLY A 91 -9.04 29.11 19.17
CA GLY A 91 -9.70 30.38 19.42
C GLY A 91 -11.15 30.22 19.92
N ARG A 92 -11.84 31.34 20.12
CA ARG A 92 -13.26 31.39 20.54
C ARG A 92 -14.23 30.72 19.54
N LYS A 93 -13.80 30.48 18.31
CA LYS A 93 -14.60 29.78 17.30
C LYS A 93 -14.51 28.27 17.51
N SER A 94 -15.67 27.62 17.58
CA SER A 94 -15.80 26.17 17.68
C SER A 94 -14.97 25.46 16.60
N LEU A 95 -14.26 24.38 16.99
CA LEU A 95 -13.62 23.47 16.04
C LEU A 95 -14.60 22.63 15.24
N GLY A 96 -15.88 22.67 15.61
CA GLY A 96 -16.87 21.76 15.07
C GLY A 96 -16.55 20.31 15.43
N TRP A 97 -16.08 20.05 16.65
CA TRP A 97 -15.68 18.70 17.07
C TRP A 97 -16.02 18.45 18.54
N VAL A 98 -16.65 17.31 18.82
CA VAL A 98 -17.00 16.84 20.17
C VAL A 98 -16.68 15.34 20.25
N PRO A 99 -15.59 14.94 20.93
CA PRO A 99 -15.27 13.53 21.11
C PRO A 99 -16.14 12.89 22.19
N LEU A 100 -16.29 11.58 22.11
CA LEU A 100 -16.94 10.78 23.15
C LEU A 100 -16.27 9.41 23.28
N LYS A 101 -16.52 8.74 24.40
CA LYS A 101 -16.10 7.35 24.61
C LYS A 101 -17.12 6.41 23.99
N GLY A 102 -16.66 5.39 23.28
CA GLY A 102 -17.55 4.53 22.49
C GLY A 102 -18.63 3.85 23.35
N ARG A 103 -18.25 3.44 24.56
CA ARG A 103 -19.14 2.84 25.57
C ARG A 103 -20.29 3.73 26.04
N ASP A 104 -20.15 5.05 25.90
CA ASP A 104 -21.15 6.02 26.37
C ASP A 104 -22.23 6.29 25.31
N LEU A 105 -22.03 5.86 24.06
CA LEU A 105 -22.98 6.04 22.97
C LEU A 105 -23.89 4.82 22.85
N LYS A 106 -25.18 5.00 23.10
CA LYS A 106 -26.19 3.93 23.02
C LYS A 106 -27.05 4.08 21.78
N ARG A 107 -27.44 2.96 21.17
CA ARG A 107 -28.43 2.94 20.07
C ARG A 107 -29.83 3.07 20.67
N GLU A 108 -30.68 3.87 20.04
CA GLU A 108 -32.07 4.11 20.47
C GLU A 108 -32.94 4.20 19.21
N GLY A 109 -33.38 3.05 18.69
CA GLY A 109 -34.03 2.94 17.38
C GLY A 109 -33.14 3.52 16.26
N ASP A 110 -33.69 4.46 15.49
CA ASP A 110 -32.97 5.21 14.44
C ASP A 110 -32.14 6.41 14.96
N ALA A 111 -31.96 6.51 16.27
CA ALA A 111 -31.23 7.57 16.94
C ALA A 111 -30.13 7.03 17.85
N PHE A 112 -29.33 7.95 18.39
CA PHE A 112 -28.24 7.63 19.30
C PHE A 112 -28.34 8.45 20.57
N ARG A 113 -28.31 7.80 21.73
CA ARG A 113 -28.36 8.44 23.04
C ARG A 113 -26.95 8.63 23.58
N PHE A 114 -26.62 9.85 23.98
CA PHE A 114 -25.35 10.19 24.63
C PHE A 114 -25.57 11.32 25.64
N ALA A 115 -25.00 11.17 26.84
CA ALA A 115 -25.07 12.16 27.92
C ALA A 115 -26.51 12.67 28.18
N GLY A 116 -27.47 11.74 28.27
CA GLY A 116 -28.89 12.04 28.50
C GLY A 116 -29.65 12.64 27.31
N ASN A 117 -28.99 12.84 26.16
CA ASN A 117 -29.58 13.45 24.98
C ASN A 117 -29.73 12.45 23.83
N THR A 118 -30.86 12.51 23.12
CA THR A 118 -31.12 11.65 21.95
C THR A 118 -30.86 12.41 20.64
N PHE A 119 -29.84 11.98 19.91
CA PHE A 119 -29.41 12.55 18.64
C PHE A 119 -30.04 11.78 17.47
N ARG A 120 -31.00 12.41 16.79
CA ARG A 120 -31.60 11.87 15.56
C ARG A 120 -30.64 12.06 14.39
N VAL A 121 -30.54 11.07 13.53
CA VAL A 121 -29.67 11.13 12.34
C VAL A 121 -30.43 10.87 11.04
N PHE A 122 -29.82 11.23 9.91
CA PHE A 122 -30.18 10.69 8.61
C PHE A 122 -29.59 9.29 8.52
N ASN A 123 -30.44 8.28 8.68
CA ASN A 123 -30.07 6.87 8.57
C ASN A 123 -29.84 6.53 7.09
N SER A 124 -28.61 6.79 6.62
CA SER A 124 -28.23 6.54 5.21
C SER A 124 -27.88 5.09 4.94
N ARG A 125 -27.64 4.30 5.99
CA ARG A 125 -27.36 2.86 5.94
C ARG A 125 -27.45 2.27 7.36
N PRO A 126 -27.81 0.99 7.51
CA PRO A 126 -27.76 0.32 8.81
C PRO A 126 -26.35 0.37 9.42
N LEU A 127 -26.29 0.54 10.74
CA LEU A 127 -25.06 0.37 11.50
C LEU A 127 -24.93 -1.11 11.87
N PRO A 128 -23.88 -1.83 11.42
CA PRO A 128 -23.74 -3.26 11.69
C PRO A 128 -23.62 -3.53 13.19
N GLU A 129 -23.88 -4.75 13.62
CA GLU A 129 -23.62 -5.18 15.00
C GLU A 129 -22.11 -5.23 15.25
N GLY A 130 -21.68 -4.67 16.37
CA GLY A 130 -20.25 -4.55 16.68
C GLY A 130 -20.00 -3.54 17.79
N LYS A 131 -18.83 -3.66 18.41
CA LYS A 131 -18.45 -2.84 19.56
C LYS A 131 -18.12 -1.42 19.12
N ILE A 132 -18.84 -0.43 19.66
CA ILE A 132 -18.52 0.98 19.44
C ILE A 132 -17.26 1.33 20.23
N LYS A 133 -16.24 1.86 19.55
CA LYS A 133 -14.92 2.15 20.11
C LYS A 133 -14.71 3.64 20.35
N ASP A 134 -13.70 3.91 21.16
CA ASP A 134 -13.15 5.26 21.34
C ASP A 134 -12.63 5.81 20.02
N GLY A 135 -12.70 7.14 19.88
CA GLY A 135 -12.53 7.83 18.59
C GLY A 135 -13.86 8.16 17.91
N THR A 136 -14.97 7.60 18.39
CA THR A 136 -16.32 8.06 18.04
C THR A 136 -16.50 9.53 18.42
N ASN A 137 -17.09 10.33 17.52
CA ASN A 137 -17.19 11.77 17.72
C ASN A 137 -18.30 12.41 16.90
N PHE A 138 -18.73 13.59 17.32
CA PHE A 138 -19.45 14.52 16.46
C PHE A 138 -18.46 15.45 15.76
N ALA A 139 -18.61 15.63 14.45
CA ALA A 139 -17.81 16.57 13.66
C ALA A 139 -18.68 17.43 12.73
N GLN A 140 -18.33 18.70 12.60
CA GLN A 140 -19.01 19.67 11.77
C GLN A 140 -18.25 19.84 10.44
N ASP A 141 -18.99 19.90 9.32
CA ASP A 141 -18.41 20.28 8.03
C ASP A 141 -18.28 21.81 7.88
N ALA A 142 -17.59 22.25 6.84
CA ALA A 142 -17.41 23.68 6.55
C ALA A 142 -18.72 24.44 6.22
N ARG A 143 -19.84 23.72 6.03
CA ARG A 143 -21.18 24.28 5.80
C ARG A 143 -21.98 24.40 7.11
N GLY A 144 -21.44 23.91 8.23
CA GLY A 144 -22.09 23.93 9.53
C GLY A 144 -22.92 22.67 9.85
N ASN A 145 -22.92 21.65 8.99
CA ASN A 145 -23.66 20.41 9.26
C ASN A 145 -22.86 19.51 10.20
N TRP A 146 -23.54 19.01 11.24
CA TRP A 146 -22.97 18.03 12.15
C TRP A 146 -23.14 16.60 11.63
N PHE A 147 -22.13 15.79 11.93
CA PHE A 147 -22.09 14.37 11.62
C PHE A 147 -21.65 13.60 12.86
N LEU A 148 -22.32 12.48 13.13
CA LEU A 148 -21.89 11.49 14.10
C LEU A 148 -21.02 10.46 13.36
N ASN A 149 -19.74 10.40 13.72
CA ASN A 149 -18.76 9.45 13.21
C ASN A 149 -18.60 8.33 14.25
N ILE A 150 -19.17 7.17 13.98
CA ILE A 150 -19.17 6.00 14.85
C ILE A 150 -18.03 5.08 14.44
N VAL A 151 -17.07 4.91 15.34
CA VAL A 151 -15.98 3.94 15.18
C VAL A 151 -16.48 2.61 15.71
N ILE A 152 -16.53 1.59 14.86
CA ILE A 152 -17.03 0.26 15.20
C ILE A 152 -15.96 -0.79 14.90
N GLU A 153 -15.74 -1.66 15.88
CA GLU A 153 -14.91 -2.85 15.73
C GLU A 153 -15.78 -4.00 15.23
N MET A 154 -15.31 -4.61 14.14
CA MET A 154 -15.93 -5.73 13.44
C MET A 154 -14.91 -6.87 13.33
N PRO A 155 -15.34 -8.12 13.13
CA PRO A 155 -14.44 -9.19 12.71
C PRO A 155 -13.63 -8.79 11.47
N ASP A 156 -12.39 -9.25 11.37
CA ASP A 156 -11.62 -9.09 10.14
C ASP A 156 -12.25 -9.88 9.00
N VAL A 157 -12.17 -9.33 7.80
CA VAL A 157 -12.61 -10.00 6.58
C VAL A 157 -11.49 -10.93 6.14
N GLN A 158 -11.83 -12.19 5.87
CA GLN A 158 -10.85 -13.16 5.38
C GLN A 158 -10.31 -12.72 4.02
N ALA A 159 -9.00 -12.88 3.82
CA ALA A 159 -8.39 -12.63 2.52
C ALA A 159 -8.94 -13.63 1.50
N ARG A 160 -9.29 -13.15 0.31
CA ARG A 160 -9.71 -14.03 -0.78
C ARG A 160 -8.49 -14.59 -1.50
N PRO A 161 -8.57 -15.80 -2.07
CA PRO A 161 -7.52 -16.34 -2.92
C PRO A 161 -7.19 -15.39 -4.06
N ILE A 162 -5.91 -15.14 -4.32
CA ILE A 162 -5.46 -14.28 -5.40
C ILE A 162 -5.56 -15.06 -6.72
N ARG A 163 -6.56 -14.74 -7.56
CA ARG A 163 -6.71 -15.34 -8.90
C ARG A 163 -6.50 -14.31 -10.01
N SER A 164 -6.73 -13.04 -9.69
CA SER A 164 -6.64 -11.92 -10.62
C SER A 164 -5.83 -10.78 -10.01
N GLY A 165 -4.97 -10.16 -10.81
CA GLY A 165 -4.12 -9.07 -10.39
C GLY A 165 -4.16 -7.90 -11.36
N VAL A 166 -4.12 -6.67 -10.85
CA VAL A 166 -4.06 -5.46 -11.68
C VAL A 166 -3.01 -4.48 -11.14
N GLY A 167 -2.22 -3.93 -12.06
CA GLY A 167 -1.36 -2.78 -11.79
C GLY A 167 -2.06 -1.50 -12.22
N ILE A 168 -1.92 -0.44 -11.43
CA ILE A 168 -2.58 0.85 -11.66
C ILE A 168 -1.54 1.95 -11.71
N ASP A 169 -1.33 2.51 -12.91
CA ASP A 169 -0.57 3.73 -13.12
C ASP A 169 -1.49 4.95 -12.97
N LEU A 170 -1.10 5.94 -12.17
CA LEU A 170 -1.93 7.10 -11.84
C LEU A 170 -1.53 8.32 -12.67
N GLY A 171 -2.47 8.85 -13.46
CA GLY A 171 -2.22 9.88 -14.45
C GLY A 171 -2.99 11.19 -14.25
N LEU A 172 -2.58 12.21 -15.03
CA LEU A 172 -3.30 13.49 -15.13
C LEU A 172 -4.17 13.61 -16.38
N LYS A 173 -3.79 12.94 -17.48
CA LYS A 173 -4.57 12.89 -18.73
C LYS A 173 -5.78 11.97 -18.51
N ASP A 174 -5.49 10.71 -18.31
CA ASP A 174 -6.40 9.70 -17.78
C ASP A 174 -6.17 9.62 -16.27
N PHE A 175 -7.23 9.38 -15.49
CA PHE A 175 -7.15 9.32 -14.03
C PHE A 175 -6.24 8.17 -13.58
N ALA A 176 -6.37 7.03 -14.28
CA ALA A 176 -5.56 5.85 -14.08
C ALA A 176 -5.52 5.00 -15.37
N THR A 177 -4.43 4.29 -15.58
CA THR A 177 -4.28 3.25 -16.61
C THR A 177 -4.06 1.91 -15.93
N LEU A 178 -4.81 0.89 -16.32
CA LEU A 178 -4.71 -0.46 -15.78
C LEU A 178 -3.75 -1.31 -16.60
N SER A 179 -3.13 -2.31 -15.96
CA SER A 179 -2.29 -3.31 -16.66
C SER A 179 -3.07 -4.14 -17.69
N THR A 180 -4.41 -4.08 -17.68
CA THR A 180 -5.29 -4.67 -18.70
C THR A 180 -5.39 -3.84 -19.98
N GLY A 181 -4.79 -2.64 -20.02
CA GLY A 181 -4.91 -1.67 -21.11
C GLY A 181 -6.08 -0.69 -20.96
N GLU A 182 -6.97 -0.90 -19.97
CA GLU A 182 -8.08 0.00 -19.71
C GLU A 182 -7.60 1.37 -19.21
N LYS A 183 -8.06 2.45 -19.86
CA LYS A 183 -7.79 3.84 -19.47
C LYS A 183 -9.02 4.46 -18.80
N LEU A 184 -8.88 4.81 -17.53
CA LEU A 184 -9.95 5.34 -16.70
C LEU A 184 -9.98 6.87 -16.82
N PRO A 185 -11.10 7.49 -17.25
CA PRO A 185 -11.14 8.92 -17.56
C PRO A 185 -10.99 9.81 -16.33
N ASN A 186 -10.39 10.98 -16.51
CA ASN A 186 -10.31 12.02 -15.48
C ASN A 186 -11.40 13.08 -15.66
N ASP A 187 -12.40 13.07 -14.78
CA ASP A 187 -13.54 13.98 -14.85
C ASP A 187 -13.21 15.46 -14.57
N GLN A 188 -12.03 15.78 -14.05
CA GLN A 188 -11.53 17.15 -13.81
C GLN A 188 -12.57 18.06 -13.12
N PHE A 189 -13.20 17.55 -12.05
CA PHE A 189 -14.31 18.21 -11.35
C PHE A 189 -13.98 19.64 -10.90
N GLY A 190 -12.77 19.87 -10.39
CA GLY A 190 -12.29 21.17 -9.97
C GLY A 190 -12.11 22.13 -11.14
N ARG A 191 -11.65 21.63 -12.29
CA ARG A 191 -11.55 22.44 -13.52
C ARG A 191 -12.93 22.88 -14.01
N ARG A 192 -13.90 21.96 -14.09
CA ARG A 192 -15.30 22.27 -14.50
C ARG A 192 -15.96 23.30 -13.57
N ALA A 193 -15.60 23.30 -12.28
CA ALA A 193 -16.15 24.24 -11.30
C ALA A 193 -15.35 25.56 -11.17
N ALA A 194 -14.19 25.68 -11.81
CA ALA A 194 -13.23 26.76 -11.56
C ALA A 194 -13.82 28.14 -11.87
N GLU A 195 -14.51 28.29 -13.00
CA GLU A 195 -15.10 29.56 -13.40
C GLU A 195 -16.20 30.01 -12.43
N LYS A 196 -17.10 29.09 -12.06
CA LYS A 196 -18.17 29.34 -11.08
C LYS A 196 -17.60 29.73 -9.72
N LEU A 197 -16.54 29.06 -9.28
CA LEU A 197 -15.83 29.38 -8.04
C LEU A 197 -15.18 30.77 -8.11
N ALA A 198 -14.46 31.08 -9.19
CA ALA A 198 -13.81 32.37 -9.38
C ALA A 198 -14.82 33.52 -9.40
N LYS A 199 -15.93 33.37 -10.12
CA LYS A 199 -17.02 34.37 -10.16
C LYS A 199 -17.62 34.57 -8.76
N ALA A 200 -17.88 33.50 -8.02
CA ALA A 200 -18.40 33.59 -6.66
C ALA A 200 -17.44 34.27 -5.68
N GLN A 201 -16.13 34.01 -5.81
CA GLN A 201 -15.07 34.62 -4.99
C GLN A 201 -14.92 36.12 -5.30
N ARG A 202 -14.85 36.51 -6.58
CA ARG A 202 -14.73 37.92 -7.01
C ARG A 202 -15.93 38.75 -6.59
N ALA A 203 -17.14 38.20 -6.72
CA ALA A 203 -18.37 38.85 -6.29
C ALA A 203 -18.51 38.96 -4.76
N ARG A 204 -17.49 38.57 -3.98
CA ARG A 204 -17.48 38.53 -2.51
C ARG A 204 -18.74 37.89 -1.93
N LYS A 205 -19.34 36.92 -2.66
CA LYS A 205 -20.55 36.22 -2.20
C LYS A 205 -20.30 35.65 -0.81
N HIS A 206 -21.33 35.62 0.03
CA HIS A 206 -21.22 35.16 1.41
C HIS A 206 -20.41 33.87 1.52
N LYS A 207 -19.50 33.80 2.50
CA LYS A 207 -18.55 32.68 2.72
C LYS A 207 -19.23 31.29 2.66
N ARG A 208 -20.51 31.20 3.06
CA ARG A 208 -21.33 29.98 2.99
C ARG A 208 -21.57 29.50 1.56
N HIS A 209 -21.81 30.40 0.60
CA HIS A 209 -22.02 30.03 -0.80
C HIS A 209 -20.76 29.44 -1.42
N ILE A 210 -19.60 30.06 -1.17
CA ILE A 210 -18.30 29.56 -1.61
C ILE A 210 -18.01 28.19 -0.99
N ALA A 211 -18.28 28.01 0.32
CA ALA A 211 -18.15 26.72 1.00
C ALA A 211 -19.06 25.63 0.38
N LYS A 212 -20.28 25.99 -0.05
CA LYS A 212 -21.20 25.05 -0.72
C LYS A 212 -20.65 24.59 -2.08
N LEU A 213 -20.06 25.49 -2.86
CA LEU A 213 -19.43 25.15 -4.14
C LEU A 213 -18.23 24.23 -3.95
N HIS A 214 -17.31 24.55 -3.02
CA HIS A 214 -16.19 23.67 -2.69
C HIS A 214 -16.65 22.29 -2.21
N ALA A 215 -17.68 22.23 -1.36
CA ALA A 215 -18.25 20.97 -0.90
C ALA A 215 -18.83 20.14 -2.06
N LYS A 216 -19.48 20.79 -3.05
CA LYS A 216 -19.99 20.09 -4.24
C LYS A 216 -18.84 19.42 -5.02
N VAL A 217 -17.77 20.16 -5.31
CA VAL A 217 -16.58 19.61 -6.00
C VAL A 217 -15.96 18.47 -5.22
N ALA A 218 -15.76 18.64 -3.91
CA ALA A 218 -15.17 17.61 -3.06
C ALA A 218 -16.03 16.34 -3.02
N ASN A 219 -17.36 16.48 -2.93
CA ASN A 219 -18.28 15.34 -2.90
C ASN A 219 -18.36 14.62 -4.25
N SER A 220 -18.42 15.34 -5.37
CA SER A 220 -18.42 14.73 -6.72
C SER A 220 -17.16 13.91 -6.96
N ARG A 221 -16.00 14.46 -6.59
CA ARG A 221 -14.73 13.73 -6.67
C ARG A 221 -14.70 12.51 -5.74
N ALA A 222 -15.19 12.66 -4.51
CA ALA A 222 -15.24 11.54 -3.57
C ALA A 222 -16.14 10.41 -4.10
N ASP A 223 -17.31 10.75 -4.64
CA ASP A 223 -18.25 9.80 -5.24
C ASP A 223 -17.61 9.01 -6.39
N PHE A 224 -17.00 9.71 -7.35
CA PHE A 224 -16.23 9.09 -8.44
C PHE A 224 -15.18 8.10 -7.90
N GLN A 225 -14.33 8.56 -6.99
CA GLN A 225 -13.27 7.72 -6.42
C GLN A 225 -13.82 6.52 -5.62
N HIS A 226 -14.95 6.67 -4.92
CA HIS A 226 -15.58 5.57 -4.17
C HIS A 226 -16.15 4.51 -5.11
N LYS A 227 -16.79 4.93 -6.20
CA LYS A 227 -17.36 4.03 -7.21
C LYS A 227 -16.24 3.28 -7.93
N LEU A 228 -15.23 3.99 -8.40
CA LEU A 228 -14.08 3.40 -9.07
C LEU A 228 -13.33 2.41 -8.16
N ALA A 229 -13.04 2.81 -6.92
CA ALA A 229 -12.38 1.92 -5.98
C ALA A 229 -13.24 0.68 -5.64
N LEU A 230 -14.57 0.81 -5.64
CA LEU A 230 -15.47 -0.34 -5.42
C LEU A 230 -15.50 -1.28 -6.63
N ASP A 231 -15.48 -0.74 -7.84
CA ASP A 231 -15.40 -1.52 -9.08
C ASP A 231 -14.11 -2.35 -9.12
N LEU A 232 -12.97 -1.71 -8.91
CA LEU A 232 -11.66 -2.38 -8.95
C LEU A 232 -11.53 -3.49 -7.91
N VAL A 233 -11.94 -3.26 -6.66
CA VAL A 233 -11.88 -4.30 -5.62
C VAL A 233 -12.89 -5.42 -5.84
N ARG A 234 -13.90 -5.24 -6.68
CA ARG A 234 -14.79 -6.35 -7.06
C ARG A 234 -14.17 -7.19 -8.17
N ARG A 235 -13.46 -6.54 -9.10
CA ARG A 235 -12.86 -7.17 -10.29
C ARG A 235 -11.54 -7.90 -10.03
N PHE A 236 -10.71 -7.42 -9.10
CA PHE A 236 -9.32 -7.89 -8.97
C PHE A 236 -8.92 -8.25 -7.55
N ASP A 237 -8.41 -9.47 -7.35
CA ASP A 237 -8.02 -10.00 -6.04
C ASP A 237 -6.75 -9.36 -5.48
N TYR A 238 -5.83 -8.99 -6.36
CA TYR A 238 -4.61 -8.28 -6.04
C TYR A 238 -4.53 -6.95 -6.81
N ILE A 239 -4.25 -5.86 -6.10
CA ILE A 239 -4.23 -4.50 -6.66
C ILE A 239 -2.93 -3.81 -6.25
N ALA A 240 -2.03 -3.62 -7.22
CA ALA A 240 -0.81 -2.83 -7.08
C ALA A 240 -1.02 -1.43 -7.66
N VAL A 241 -0.67 -0.38 -6.89
CA VAL A 241 -0.84 1.01 -7.33
C VAL A 241 0.48 1.76 -7.25
N GLY A 242 0.84 2.46 -8.32
CA GLY A 242 1.99 3.36 -8.35
C GLY A 242 1.91 4.44 -7.28
N ASN A 243 3.01 4.65 -6.57
CA ASN A 243 3.05 5.54 -5.40
C ASN A 243 3.24 7.03 -5.73
N VAL A 244 2.88 7.48 -6.95
CA VAL A 244 3.09 8.84 -7.48
C VAL A 244 3.09 9.93 -6.42
N SER A 245 4.22 10.65 -6.34
CA SER A 245 4.41 11.67 -5.32
C SER A 245 3.62 12.93 -5.67
N ALA A 246 2.37 12.99 -5.21
CA ALA A 246 1.51 14.16 -5.33
C ALA A 246 2.18 15.42 -4.76
N VAL A 247 3.00 15.29 -3.71
CA VAL A 247 3.74 16.41 -3.11
C VAL A 247 4.79 16.98 -4.07
N LYS A 248 5.58 16.12 -4.72
CA LYS A 248 6.60 16.56 -5.69
C LYS A 248 5.92 17.21 -6.90
N LEU A 249 4.90 16.58 -7.47
CA LEU A 249 4.19 17.12 -8.64
C LEU A 249 3.42 18.40 -8.34
N ALA A 250 2.91 18.57 -7.12
CA ALA A 250 2.23 19.79 -6.69
C ALA A 250 3.17 21.00 -6.56
N ARG A 251 4.50 20.83 -6.55
CA ARG A 251 5.48 21.93 -6.57
C ARG A 251 5.77 22.44 -7.99
N THR A 252 5.16 21.83 -9.02
CA THR A 252 5.34 22.22 -10.43
C THR A 252 4.15 23.03 -10.93
N ARG A 253 4.18 23.46 -12.21
CA ARG A 253 3.05 24.10 -12.89
C ARG A 253 1.79 23.22 -12.96
N MET A 254 1.89 21.92 -12.67
CA MET A 254 0.76 20.96 -12.66
C MET A 254 -0.03 20.93 -11.35
N ALA A 255 0.31 21.76 -10.36
CA ALA A 255 -0.28 21.74 -9.02
C ALA A 255 -1.82 21.66 -9.02
N LYS A 256 -2.47 22.47 -9.88
CA LYS A 256 -3.93 22.49 -9.97
C LYS A 256 -4.52 21.15 -10.40
N SER A 257 -3.92 20.50 -11.40
CA SER A 257 -4.37 19.20 -11.90
C SER A 257 -4.10 18.08 -10.90
N VAL A 258 -2.96 18.12 -10.20
CA VAL A 258 -2.61 17.16 -9.14
C VAL A 258 -3.59 17.25 -7.97
N TYR A 259 -3.90 18.48 -7.53
CA TYR A 259 -4.89 18.68 -6.47
C TYR A 259 -6.30 18.28 -6.89
N ASP A 260 -6.64 18.39 -8.18
CA ASP A 260 -7.93 17.94 -8.69
C ASP A 260 -8.01 16.41 -8.70
N ALA A 261 -6.99 15.72 -9.23
CA ALA A 261 -6.90 14.26 -9.28
C ALA A 261 -6.95 13.62 -7.89
N SER A 262 -6.28 14.21 -6.89
CA SER A 262 -6.39 13.77 -5.49
C SER A 262 -6.04 12.29 -5.28
N TRP A 263 -4.96 11.82 -5.91
CA TRP A 263 -4.52 10.42 -5.91
C TRP A 263 -4.35 9.79 -4.52
N SER A 264 -3.81 10.53 -3.54
CA SER A 264 -3.68 10.02 -2.16
C SER A 264 -5.05 9.68 -1.55
N SER A 265 -6.08 10.45 -1.89
CA SER A 265 -7.46 10.20 -1.45
C SER A 265 -8.04 8.96 -2.12
N PHE A 266 -7.65 8.67 -3.36
CA PHE A 266 -8.06 7.48 -4.09
C PHE A 266 -7.34 6.22 -3.57
N ARG A 267 -6.00 6.24 -3.44
CA ARG A 267 -5.21 5.14 -2.83
C ARG A 267 -5.75 4.74 -1.46
N ASN A 268 -6.06 5.72 -0.60
CA ASN A 268 -6.67 5.44 0.70
C ASN A 268 -8.04 4.75 0.56
N LYS A 269 -8.86 5.13 -0.42
CA LYS A 269 -10.15 4.47 -0.67
C LYS A 269 -9.98 3.06 -1.17
N LEU A 270 -9.03 2.84 -2.07
CA LEU A 270 -8.71 1.52 -2.58
C LEU A 270 -8.22 0.61 -1.46
N ARG A 271 -7.28 1.08 -0.63
CA ARG A 271 -6.75 0.35 0.54
C ARG A 271 -7.86 -0.14 1.48
N TYR A 272 -8.69 0.75 2.02
CA TYR A 272 -9.68 0.30 3.00
C TYR A 272 -10.81 -0.52 2.36
N LYS A 273 -11.12 -0.32 1.07
CA LYS A 273 -12.09 -1.14 0.35
C LYS A 273 -11.53 -2.53 0.04
N ALA A 274 -10.26 -2.63 -0.30
CA ALA A 274 -9.60 -3.90 -0.52
C ALA A 274 -9.68 -4.76 0.75
N ILE A 275 -9.30 -4.20 1.90
CA ILE A 275 -9.44 -4.85 3.22
C ILE A 275 -10.89 -5.28 3.47
N ALA A 276 -11.86 -4.39 3.23
CA ALA A 276 -13.28 -4.69 3.47
C ALA A 276 -13.86 -5.75 2.51
N HIS A 277 -13.19 -6.05 1.41
CA HIS A 277 -13.59 -7.05 0.41
C HIS A 277 -12.65 -8.27 0.38
N GLY A 278 -11.72 -8.37 1.32
CA GLY A 278 -10.73 -9.45 1.37
C GLY A 278 -9.66 -9.39 0.25
N ALA A 279 -9.60 -8.31 -0.53
CA ALA A 279 -8.62 -8.14 -1.59
C ALA A 279 -7.27 -7.64 -1.05
N THR A 280 -6.18 -8.03 -1.70
CA THR A 280 -4.83 -7.58 -1.38
C THR A 280 -4.55 -6.25 -2.09
N PHE A 281 -4.06 -5.26 -1.35
CA PHE A 281 -3.72 -3.95 -1.87
C PHE A 281 -2.28 -3.59 -1.50
N GLU A 282 -1.54 -3.10 -2.49
CA GLU A 282 -0.16 -2.68 -2.32
C GLU A 282 0.13 -1.34 -3.01
N GLU A 283 0.93 -0.50 -2.35
CA GLU A 283 1.50 0.69 -2.98
C GLU A 283 2.94 0.40 -3.36
N VAL A 284 3.24 0.50 -4.66
CA VAL A 284 4.53 0.11 -5.23
C VAL A 284 5.31 1.36 -5.64
N ASP A 285 6.64 1.32 -5.48
CA ASP A 285 7.49 2.38 -6.02
C ASP A 285 7.45 2.36 -7.55
N GLU A 286 6.89 3.41 -8.14
CA GLU A 286 6.75 3.53 -9.59
C GLU A 286 8.02 4.08 -10.26
N SER A 287 9.08 4.34 -9.49
CA SER A 287 10.34 4.86 -10.01
C SER A 287 10.91 3.96 -11.12
N GLY A 288 11.01 4.51 -12.34
CA GLY A 288 11.51 3.78 -13.50
C GLY A 288 10.51 2.80 -14.13
N SER A 289 9.27 2.71 -13.64
CA SER A 289 8.21 1.87 -14.22
C SER A 289 7.87 2.27 -15.66
N THR A 290 7.94 3.56 -16.00
CA THR A 290 7.72 4.07 -17.36
C THR A 290 8.92 3.86 -18.30
N GLN A 291 10.08 3.47 -17.76
CA GLN A 291 11.36 3.37 -18.50
C GLN A 291 11.83 1.94 -18.72
N SER A 292 11.20 0.98 -18.05
CA SER A 292 11.53 -0.44 -18.13
C SER A 292 10.58 -1.11 -19.11
N CYS A 293 11.08 -2.01 -19.96
CA CYS A 293 10.23 -2.83 -20.80
C CYS A 293 9.47 -3.84 -19.93
N SER A 294 8.14 -3.84 -20.02
CA SER A 294 7.29 -4.79 -19.28
C SER A 294 7.35 -6.22 -19.82
N SER A 295 7.90 -6.42 -21.02
CA SER A 295 8.19 -7.75 -21.57
C SER A 295 9.54 -8.24 -21.02
N CYS A 296 10.67 -7.70 -21.50
CA CYS A 296 12.01 -8.22 -21.20
C CYS A 296 12.75 -7.57 -20.01
N GLY A 297 12.12 -6.62 -19.29
CA GLY A 297 12.73 -5.93 -18.15
C GLY A 297 13.82 -4.92 -18.49
N SER A 298 14.25 -4.85 -19.77
CA SER A 298 15.35 -3.96 -20.18
C SER A 298 15.03 -2.51 -19.88
N LYS A 299 16.00 -1.85 -19.23
CA LYS A 299 16.08 -0.39 -19.16
C LYS A 299 16.98 0.17 -20.24
N ASP A 300 17.72 -0.66 -20.98
CA ASP A 300 18.55 -0.15 -22.05
C ASP A 300 17.75 -0.08 -23.35
N SER A 301 17.42 1.14 -23.72
CA SER A 301 16.67 1.45 -24.94
C SER A 301 16.97 2.90 -25.31
N THR A 302 17.23 3.10 -26.61
CA THR A 302 17.48 4.40 -27.22
C THR A 302 16.20 5.18 -27.47
N THR A 303 15.10 4.47 -27.70
CA THR A 303 13.75 4.96 -28.00
C THR A 303 12.91 5.21 -26.74
N ARG A 304 13.36 4.78 -25.56
CA ARG A 304 12.56 4.90 -24.33
C ARG A 304 12.32 6.34 -23.88
N PRO A 305 11.18 6.64 -23.24
CA PRO A 305 10.91 7.94 -22.64
C PRO A 305 11.93 8.30 -21.53
N LYS A 306 12.81 9.28 -21.79
CA LYS A 306 13.76 9.81 -20.79
C LYS A 306 13.53 11.29 -20.50
N GLY A 307 13.60 11.66 -19.23
CA GLY A 307 13.52 13.06 -18.79
C GLY A 307 12.20 13.76 -19.15
N ILE A 308 12.22 15.10 -19.07
CA ILE A 308 11.04 15.93 -19.34
C ILE A 308 10.61 15.83 -20.82
N ALA A 309 11.56 15.72 -21.75
CA ALA A 309 11.29 15.55 -23.18
C ALA A 309 10.53 14.24 -23.47
N GLY A 310 10.89 13.16 -22.77
CA GLY A 310 10.22 11.87 -22.86
C GLY A 310 8.77 11.84 -22.37
N LEU A 311 8.31 12.86 -21.61
CA LEU A 311 6.90 12.92 -21.17
C LEU A 311 5.91 13.05 -22.34
N ARG A 312 6.37 13.48 -23.52
CA ARG A 312 5.56 13.55 -24.74
C ARG A 312 5.51 12.24 -25.51
N ILE A 313 6.50 11.37 -25.32
CA ILE A 313 6.54 10.05 -25.95
C ILE A 313 5.47 9.19 -25.28
N ARG A 314 4.50 8.74 -26.08
CA ARG A 314 3.37 7.92 -25.64
C ARG A 314 3.48 6.49 -26.13
N GLU A 315 4.09 6.30 -27.28
CA GLU A 315 4.36 5.01 -27.89
C GLU A 315 5.87 4.89 -28.11
N TRP A 316 6.43 3.71 -27.82
CA TRP A 316 7.85 3.43 -28.04
C TRP A 316 8.06 1.92 -28.22
N ALA A 317 9.03 1.54 -29.05
CA ALA A 317 9.44 0.15 -29.23
C ALA A 317 10.65 -0.17 -28.36
N CYS A 318 10.67 -1.33 -27.70
CA CYS A 318 11.81 -1.78 -26.93
C CYS A 318 12.98 -2.16 -27.84
N SER A 319 14.14 -1.51 -27.67
CA SER A 319 15.33 -1.77 -28.49
C SER A 319 15.93 -3.18 -28.29
N ARG A 320 15.59 -3.88 -27.20
CA ARG A 320 16.09 -5.24 -26.90
C ARG A 320 15.19 -6.35 -27.45
N CYS A 321 13.87 -6.24 -27.25
CA CYS A 321 12.92 -7.31 -27.60
C CYS A 321 11.91 -6.91 -28.69
N GLY A 322 12.01 -5.70 -29.25
CA GLY A 322 11.17 -5.22 -30.36
C GLY A 322 9.73 -4.85 -29.99
N VAL A 323 9.22 -5.23 -28.82
CA VAL A 323 7.83 -4.99 -28.41
C VAL A 323 7.49 -3.50 -28.41
N GLU A 324 6.35 -3.17 -29.00
CA GLU A 324 5.75 -1.83 -28.95
C GLU A 324 4.93 -1.63 -27.68
N HIS A 325 5.06 -0.44 -27.09
CA HIS A 325 4.45 -0.10 -25.81
C HIS A 325 3.69 1.21 -25.87
N ASP A 326 2.42 1.20 -25.44
CA ASP A 326 1.81 2.38 -24.82
C ASP A 326 2.46 2.61 -23.46
N ARG A 327 3.03 3.79 -23.24
CA ARG A 327 3.85 4.11 -22.06
C ARG A 327 3.09 3.90 -20.75
N ASP A 328 1.85 4.36 -20.68
CA ASP A 328 1.07 4.35 -19.44
C ASP A 328 0.60 2.90 -19.14
N THR A 329 0.29 2.10 -20.17
CA THR A 329 -0.01 0.66 -20.04
C THR A 329 1.22 -0.15 -19.62
N ASN A 330 2.38 0.12 -20.22
CA ASN A 330 3.65 -0.50 -19.85
C ASN A 330 4.04 -0.17 -18.39
N ALA A 331 3.83 1.07 -17.95
CA ALA A 331 4.03 1.46 -16.56
C ALA A 331 3.12 0.66 -15.61
N ALA A 332 1.84 0.52 -15.95
CA ALA A 332 0.89 -0.27 -15.17
C ALA A 332 1.28 -1.76 -15.09
N LEU A 333 1.76 -2.35 -16.19
CA LEU A 333 2.29 -3.73 -16.20
C LEU A 333 3.53 -3.87 -15.30
N ASN A 334 4.45 -2.92 -15.34
CA ASN A 334 5.62 -2.92 -14.45
C ASN A 334 5.24 -2.73 -12.99
N ILE A 335 4.23 -1.90 -12.69
CA ILE A 335 3.70 -1.75 -11.31
C ILE A 335 3.14 -3.09 -10.81
N LEU A 336 2.39 -3.82 -11.65
CA LEU A 336 1.90 -5.15 -11.30
C LEU A 336 3.06 -6.13 -11.05
N ARG A 337 4.07 -6.11 -11.92
CA ARG A 337 5.27 -6.95 -11.79
C ARG A 337 6.03 -6.66 -10.48
N CYS A 338 6.30 -5.39 -10.20
CA CYS A 338 6.99 -4.97 -8.98
C CYS A 338 6.20 -5.31 -7.72
N GLY A 339 4.88 -5.18 -7.75
CA GLY A 339 4.01 -5.60 -6.66
C GLY A 339 4.04 -7.12 -6.44
N ARG A 340 4.00 -7.92 -7.52
CA ARG A 340 4.14 -9.38 -7.41
C ARG A 340 5.50 -9.82 -6.86
N ALA A 341 6.55 -9.05 -7.13
CA ALA A 341 7.89 -9.27 -6.56
C ALA A 341 8.00 -8.82 -5.09
N SER A 342 6.99 -8.13 -4.55
CA SER A 342 6.92 -7.66 -3.16
C SER A 342 5.72 -8.32 -2.45
N PRO A 343 5.84 -9.59 -2.05
CA PRO A 343 5.77 -9.81 -0.60
C PRO A 343 6.65 -10.96 -0.07
N GLY A 344 7.27 -10.71 1.10
CA GLY A 344 7.80 -11.71 2.03
C GLY A 344 6.73 -12.55 2.75
N VAL A 345 5.65 -12.86 2.05
CA VAL A 345 4.74 -13.96 2.34
C VAL A 345 4.39 -14.49 0.95
N GLY A 346 5.00 -15.61 0.59
CA GLY A 346 4.78 -16.25 -0.70
C GLY A 346 3.29 -16.36 -0.98
N ILE A 347 2.91 -16.00 -2.21
CA ILE A 347 1.65 -16.49 -2.75
C ILE A 347 1.78 -18.00 -2.74
N LEU A 348 1.03 -18.68 -1.87
CA LEU A 348 0.83 -20.12 -1.94
C LEU A 348 0.20 -20.41 -3.31
N SER A 349 1.03 -20.87 -4.24
CA SER A 349 0.57 -21.82 -5.23
C SER A 349 0.18 -23.07 -4.45
N LEU A 350 -1.12 -23.30 -4.27
CA LEU A 350 -1.61 -24.54 -3.72
C LEU A 350 -1.53 -25.62 -4.80
N SER A 351 -0.50 -26.45 -4.73
CA SER A 351 -0.63 -27.88 -4.99
C SER A 351 -0.01 -28.57 -3.78
N GLY A 352 -0.86 -29.05 -2.87
CA GLY A 352 -0.43 -29.86 -1.75
C GLY A 352 -0.02 -31.22 -2.27
N GLU A 353 1.29 -31.46 -2.27
CA GLU A 353 2.03 -32.72 -2.26
C GLU A 353 3.51 -32.26 -2.24
N GLU A 354 4.39 -33.02 -1.59
CA GLU A 354 5.79 -32.65 -1.26
C GLU A 354 6.43 -31.72 -2.33
N ASP A 355 6.82 -30.48 -1.94
CA ASP A 355 7.31 -29.39 -2.82
C ASP A 355 8.63 -29.78 -3.54
N VAL A 356 8.49 -30.64 -4.55
CA VAL A 356 9.53 -31.07 -5.48
C VAL A 356 9.20 -30.48 -6.83
N LYS A 357 10.06 -29.60 -7.31
CA LYS A 357 9.97 -29.02 -8.65
C LYS A 357 10.68 -29.94 -9.64
N GLU A 358 9.91 -30.71 -10.40
CA GLU A 358 10.46 -31.50 -11.50
C GLU A 358 10.68 -30.63 -12.75
N LEU A 359 11.87 -30.74 -13.34
CA LEU A 359 12.29 -30.04 -14.55
C LEU A 359 12.86 -31.04 -15.55
N HIS A 360 12.42 -30.99 -16.81
CA HIS A 360 13.03 -31.75 -17.90
C HIS A 360 13.87 -30.79 -18.73
N ALA A 361 15.15 -30.67 -18.37
CA ALA A 361 15.96 -29.55 -18.81
C ALA A 361 17.09 -29.96 -19.76
N THR A 362 17.35 -29.10 -20.74
CA THR A 362 18.65 -29.08 -21.43
C THR A 362 19.67 -28.44 -20.51
N VAL A 363 20.84 -29.05 -20.34
CA VAL A 363 21.86 -28.57 -19.40
C VAL A 363 23.08 -28.06 -20.16
N GLY A 364 23.34 -26.76 -20.03
CA GLY A 364 24.58 -26.13 -20.44
C GLY A 364 25.54 -26.03 -19.26
N THR A 365 26.82 -26.30 -19.50
CA THR A 365 27.87 -26.30 -18.47
C THR A 365 29.07 -25.53 -18.97
N ALA A 366 29.65 -24.68 -18.13
CA ALA A 366 30.90 -24.00 -18.45
C ALA A 366 31.87 -24.05 -17.26
N THR A 367 33.12 -24.38 -17.57
CA THR A 367 34.31 -24.29 -16.71
C THR A 367 35.38 -23.61 -17.56
N SER A 368 35.98 -22.50 -17.10
CA SER A 368 36.90 -21.71 -17.93
C SER A 368 38.29 -21.61 -17.30
N ASP A 369 39.32 -22.04 -18.04
CA ASP A 369 40.73 -22.03 -17.64
C ASP A 369 41.55 -20.84 -18.21
N LEU A 370 40.92 -19.77 -18.71
CA LEU A 370 41.63 -18.67 -19.37
C LEU A 370 41.09 -17.28 -18.94
N ASP A 371 41.95 -16.55 -18.20
CA ASP A 371 41.97 -15.12 -17.84
C ASP A 371 40.74 -14.46 -17.16
N ASP A 372 40.99 -13.87 -15.97
CA ASP A 372 40.26 -12.85 -15.16
C ASP A 372 38.72 -12.88 -14.97
N GLU A 373 37.95 -13.74 -15.63
CA GLU A 373 36.52 -13.98 -15.36
C GLU A 373 36.19 -15.48 -15.26
N SER A 374 37.03 -16.26 -14.57
CA SER A 374 36.72 -17.67 -14.34
C SER A 374 35.49 -17.83 -13.45
N PHE A 375 34.48 -18.58 -13.92
CA PHE A 375 33.37 -19.03 -13.08
C PHE A 375 32.85 -20.37 -13.59
N ALA A 376 32.55 -21.26 -12.65
CA ALA A 376 31.87 -22.50 -12.95
C ALA A 376 30.37 -22.26 -12.99
N ASN A 377 29.69 -22.77 -14.02
CA ASN A 377 28.23 -22.67 -14.12
C ASN A 377 27.58 -23.95 -14.63
N ILE A 378 26.32 -24.10 -14.23
CA ILE A 378 25.38 -25.06 -14.76
C ILE A 378 24.09 -24.30 -14.97
N TYR A 379 23.57 -24.38 -16.19
CA TYR A 379 22.34 -23.73 -16.59
C TYR A 379 21.39 -24.77 -17.19
N CYS A 380 20.27 -24.96 -16.53
CA CYS A 380 19.21 -25.90 -16.89
C CYS A 380 18.01 -25.11 -17.41
N HIS A 381 17.55 -25.40 -18.61
CA HIS A 381 16.35 -24.80 -19.19
C HIS A 381 15.33 -25.87 -19.57
N ASP A 382 14.16 -25.82 -18.93
CA ASP A 382 12.97 -26.58 -19.28
C ASP A 382 12.10 -25.74 -20.21
N ALA A 383 12.10 -26.10 -21.50
CA ALA A 383 11.41 -25.36 -22.55
C ALA A 383 9.87 -25.51 -22.49
N GLU A 384 9.36 -26.59 -21.91
CA GLU A 384 7.91 -26.81 -21.79
C GLU A 384 7.32 -25.94 -20.67
N GLN A 385 8.07 -25.80 -19.58
CA GLN A 385 7.67 -25.01 -18.42
C GLN A 385 8.12 -23.54 -18.48
N ASP A 386 8.91 -23.16 -19.49
CA ASP A 386 9.58 -21.85 -19.60
C ASP A 386 10.32 -21.52 -18.28
N TYR A 387 11.12 -22.49 -17.82
CA TYR A 387 11.72 -22.46 -16.50
C TYR A 387 13.23 -22.69 -16.57
N CYS A 388 13.98 -21.81 -15.90
CA CYS A 388 15.43 -21.89 -15.85
C CYS A 388 15.88 -22.13 -14.41
N PHE A 389 16.88 -22.99 -14.22
CA PHE A 389 17.56 -23.22 -12.95
C PHE A 389 19.06 -23.14 -13.20
N ALA A 390 19.80 -22.38 -12.41
CA ALA A 390 21.24 -22.31 -12.57
C ALA A 390 21.99 -22.27 -11.24
N LEU A 391 23.16 -22.90 -11.23
CA LEU A 391 24.15 -22.80 -10.18
C LEU A 391 25.41 -22.17 -10.78
N SER A 392 25.95 -21.16 -10.12
CA SER A 392 27.21 -20.56 -10.51
C SER A 392 28.08 -20.21 -9.31
N ARG A 393 29.40 -20.27 -9.49
CA ARG A 393 30.37 -19.80 -8.50
C ARG A 393 31.63 -19.27 -9.16
N PHE A 394 32.07 -18.09 -8.71
CA PHE A 394 33.38 -17.54 -9.02
C PHE A 394 34.43 -18.13 -8.06
N PRO A 395 35.69 -18.39 -8.47
CA PRO A 395 36.72 -19.05 -7.66
C PRO A 395 36.93 -18.42 -6.28
N ASP A 396 36.90 -17.10 -6.21
CA ASP A 396 37.11 -16.31 -4.98
C ASP A 396 35.83 -16.08 -4.15
N ASP A 397 34.65 -16.49 -4.63
CA ASP A 397 33.40 -16.33 -3.87
C ASP A 397 33.18 -17.53 -2.95
N ALA A 398 32.99 -17.23 -1.67
CA ALA A 398 32.64 -18.21 -0.65
C ALA A 398 31.18 -18.67 -0.75
N ARG A 399 30.37 -18.11 -1.65
CA ARG A 399 28.95 -18.41 -1.83
C ARG A 399 28.65 -18.92 -3.24
N ILE A 400 27.70 -19.86 -3.34
CA ILE A 400 27.13 -20.31 -4.60
C ILE A 400 25.97 -19.39 -4.94
N GLU A 401 25.87 -18.95 -6.18
CA GLU A 401 24.70 -18.23 -6.67
C GLU A 401 23.70 -19.26 -7.25
N VAL A 402 22.48 -19.25 -6.72
CA VAL A 402 21.36 -20.02 -7.23
C VAL A 402 20.44 -19.07 -7.97
N MET A 403 20.14 -19.38 -9.23
CA MET A 403 19.21 -18.61 -10.04
C MET A 403 18.02 -19.47 -10.47
N VAL A 404 16.82 -18.93 -10.35
CA VAL A 404 15.61 -19.54 -10.93
C VAL A 404 14.83 -18.54 -11.78
N ARG A 405 14.19 -19.04 -12.85
CA ARG A 405 13.37 -18.26 -13.81
C ARG A 405 14.10 -17.04 -14.39
N ASP A 406 15.41 -17.14 -14.59
CA ASP A 406 16.31 -16.11 -15.13
C ASP A 406 16.32 -14.73 -14.43
N GLN A 407 15.68 -14.61 -13.28
CA GLN A 407 15.41 -13.30 -12.65
C GLN A 407 15.49 -13.32 -11.13
N LEU A 408 15.40 -14.50 -10.50
CA LEU A 408 15.50 -14.65 -9.06
C LEU A 408 16.86 -15.26 -8.73
N ASN A 409 17.75 -14.49 -8.11
CA ASN A 409 19.06 -14.99 -7.66
C ASN A 409 19.24 -14.84 -6.16
N VAL A 410 19.87 -15.83 -5.54
CA VAL A 410 20.29 -15.79 -4.15
C VAL A 410 21.67 -16.39 -4.01
N ARG A 411 22.56 -15.70 -3.28
CA ARG A 411 23.86 -16.24 -2.89
C ARG A 411 23.76 -16.99 -1.57
N VAL A 412 24.09 -18.28 -1.60
CA VAL A 412 23.96 -19.23 -0.49
C VAL A 412 25.33 -19.74 -0.06
N LYS A 413 25.51 -19.98 1.23
CA LYS A 413 26.77 -20.58 1.73
C LYS A 413 26.81 -22.07 1.47
N ASP A 414 25.70 -22.73 1.78
CA ASP A 414 25.55 -24.18 1.73
C ASP A 414 24.25 -24.52 0.98
N LEU A 415 24.31 -25.59 0.20
CA LEU A 415 23.24 -26.14 -0.65
C LEU A 415 23.49 -27.65 -0.76
N SER A 416 22.45 -28.49 -0.81
CA SER A 416 22.63 -29.91 -1.09
C SER A 416 22.37 -30.17 -2.57
N VAL A 417 23.31 -30.82 -3.26
CA VAL A 417 23.19 -31.25 -4.66
C VAL A 417 23.63 -32.70 -4.78
N CYS A 418 22.77 -33.54 -5.34
CA CYS A 418 23.07 -34.92 -5.69
C CYS A 418 22.98 -35.11 -7.20
N LEU A 419 24.04 -35.61 -7.83
CA LEU A 419 24.04 -36.00 -9.24
C LEU A 419 23.85 -37.53 -9.35
N THR A 420 22.87 -37.97 -10.13
CA THR A 420 22.73 -39.37 -10.59
C THR A 420 23.04 -39.45 -12.10
N ASP A 421 22.90 -40.63 -12.69
CA ASP A 421 23.12 -40.82 -14.14
C ASP A 421 22.15 -40.00 -15.01
N ASP A 422 20.96 -39.73 -14.49
CA ASP A 422 19.81 -39.16 -15.19
C ASP A 422 19.21 -37.91 -14.53
N THR A 423 19.62 -37.55 -13.31
CA THR A 423 19.06 -36.41 -12.58
C THR A 423 20.08 -35.58 -11.81
N ILE A 424 19.76 -34.30 -11.61
CA ILE A 424 20.37 -33.44 -10.58
C ILE A 424 19.29 -33.12 -9.56
N ASP A 425 19.46 -33.59 -8.33
CA ASP A 425 18.59 -33.28 -7.20
C ASP A 425 19.21 -32.16 -6.37
N VAL A 426 18.45 -31.08 -6.17
CA VAL A 426 18.91 -29.89 -5.44
C VAL A 426 17.96 -29.56 -4.32
N GLU A 427 18.45 -29.55 -3.07
CA GLU A 427 17.67 -29.13 -1.91
C GLU A 427 18.13 -27.77 -1.39
N ILE A 428 17.16 -26.87 -1.22
CA ILE A 428 17.33 -25.50 -0.74
C ILE A 428 16.66 -25.35 0.62
N GLU A 429 17.37 -24.75 1.58
CA GLU A 429 16.81 -24.41 2.89
C GLU A 429 15.52 -23.56 2.72
N PRO A 430 14.43 -23.87 3.46
CA PRO A 430 13.15 -23.16 3.31
C PRO A 430 13.22 -21.63 3.39
N GLY A 431 14.11 -21.08 4.23
CA GLY A 431 14.32 -19.64 4.33
C GLY A 431 14.94 -19.00 3.07
N ILE A 432 15.73 -19.76 2.33
CA ILE A 432 16.34 -19.37 1.04
C ILE A 432 15.33 -19.59 -0.09
N ALA A 433 14.64 -20.74 -0.10
CA ALA A 433 13.59 -21.07 -1.07
C ALA A 433 12.49 -19.98 -1.12
N ALA A 434 12.09 -19.46 0.04
CA ALA A 434 11.13 -18.36 0.15
C ALA A 434 11.56 -17.05 -0.55
N ARG A 435 12.86 -16.87 -0.82
CA ARG A 435 13.43 -15.74 -1.57
C ARG A 435 13.61 -16.02 -3.06
N LEU A 436 13.51 -17.29 -3.45
CA LEU A 436 13.46 -17.75 -4.83
C LEU A 436 11.98 -17.89 -5.21
N ASP A 437 11.55 -19.05 -5.69
CA ASP A 437 10.16 -19.30 -6.09
C ASP A 437 9.38 -20.19 -5.09
N GLY A 438 9.91 -20.37 -3.88
CA GLY A 438 9.27 -21.10 -2.78
C GLY A 438 9.56 -22.59 -2.76
N GLN A 439 10.18 -23.16 -3.80
CA GLN A 439 10.46 -24.59 -3.91
C GLN A 439 11.71 -24.97 -3.12
N THR A 440 11.57 -25.98 -2.25
CA THR A 440 12.67 -26.46 -1.39
C THR A 440 13.47 -27.59 -2.01
N ARG A 441 12.95 -28.24 -3.06
CA ARG A 441 13.64 -29.29 -3.79
C ARG A 441 13.40 -29.15 -5.29
N TYR A 442 14.44 -29.35 -6.09
CA TYR A 442 14.38 -29.38 -7.54
C TYR A 442 14.95 -30.72 -8.02
N VAL A 443 14.19 -31.45 -8.82
CA VAL A 443 14.68 -32.66 -9.49
C VAL A 443 14.76 -32.35 -10.98
N ILE A 444 15.99 -32.26 -11.48
CA ILE A 444 16.27 -31.87 -12.86
C ILE A 444 16.61 -33.14 -13.63
N HIS A 445 15.67 -33.61 -14.44
CA HIS A 445 15.86 -34.73 -15.35
C HIS A 445 16.71 -34.30 -16.54
N LEU A 446 17.82 -35.00 -16.73
CA LEU A 446 18.80 -34.73 -17.77
C LEU A 446 18.37 -35.35 -19.10
N ALA A 447 18.17 -34.53 -20.13
CA ALA A 447 17.80 -35.03 -21.45
C ALA A 447 18.94 -35.87 -22.08
N PRO A 448 18.70 -37.15 -22.45
CA PRO A 448 19.73 -38.01 -23.01
C PRO A 448 20.38 -37.41 -24.26
N GLY A 449 21.71 -37.34 -24.28
CA GLY A 449 22.49 -36.84 -25.42
C GLY A 449 22.51 -35.32 -25.60
N GLN A 450 21.97 -34.55 -24.65
CA GLN A 450 21.95 -33.08 -24.69
C GLN A 450 22.92 -32.41 -23.70
N TYR A 451 23.76 -33.18 -23.02
CA TYR A 451 24.81 -32.70 -22.12
C TYR A 451 26.03 -33.62 -22.20
N ASP A 452 27.19 -33.11 -21.82
CA ASP A 452 28.40 -33.91 -21.63
C ASP A 452 28.58 -34.25 -20.13
N PRO A 453 28.47 -35.53 -19.71
CA PRO A 453 28.59 -35.93 -18.31
C PRO A 453 29.95 -35.58 -17.68
N GLY A 454 31.03 -35.52 -18.48
CA GLY A 454 32.36 -35.13 -18.00
C GLY A 454 32.40 -33.66 -17.58
N THR A 455 31.93 -32.77 -18.46
CA THR A 455 31.90 -31.32 -18.24
C THR A 455 30.92 -30.91 -17.14
N LEU A 456 29.76 -31.59 -17.05
CA LEU A 456 28.81 -31.37 -15.95
C LEU A 456 29.41 -31.70 -14.58
N ARG A 457 30.13 -32.82 -14.48
CA ARG A 457 30.83 -33.21 -13.25
C ARG A 457 31.97 -32.27 -12.90
N ALA A 458 32.73 -31.81 -13.89
CA ALA A 458 33.77 -30.82 -13.69
C ALA A 458 33.18 -29.50 -13.13
N ALA A 459 32.09 -29.00 -13.74
CA ALA A 459 31.41 -27.80 -13.29
C ALA A 459 30.85 -27.92 -11.87
N LEU A 460 30.17 -29.02 -11.54
CA LEU A 460 29.66 -29.28 -10.18
C LEU A 460 30.80 -29.34 -9.16
N LYS A 461 31.89 -30.05 -9.47
CA LYS A 461 33.07 -30.12 -8.61
C LYS A 461 33.65 -28.73 -8.35
N GLU A 462 33.77 -27.90 -9.38
CA GLU A 462 34.32 -26.55 -9.27
C GLU A 462 33.41 -25.59 -8.46
N ILE A 463 32.09 -25.65 -8.70
CA ILE A 463 31.08 -24.91 -7.92
C ILE A 463 31.15 -25.28 -6.44
N PHE A 464 31.47 -26.54 -6.11
CA PHE A 464 31.50 -27.03 -4.73
C PHE A 464 32.91 -27.20 -4.14
N VAL A 465 33.98 -26.71 -4.77
CA VAL A 465 35.34 -26.76 -4.16
C VAL A 465 35.32 -26.13 -2.77
N GLY A 466 35.74 -26.90 -1.76
CA GLY A 466 35.75 -26.49 -0.36
C GLY A 466 34.39 -26.51 0.35
N LYS A 467 33.36 -27.14 -0.24
CA LYS A 467 32.00 -27.25 0.31
C LYS A 467 31.57 -28.72 0.42
N SER A 468 30.82 -29.07 1.46
CA SER A 468 30.39 -30.45 1.73
C SER A 468 29.03 -30.83 1.12
N GLY A 469 28.43 -29.94 0.35
CA GLY A 469 27.05 -30.06 -0.12
C GLY A 469 26.84 -30.82 -1.43
N TYR A 470 27.91 -31.27 -2.10
CA TYR A 470 27.81 -31.99 -3.37
C TYR A 470 28.11 -33.49 -3.19
N ARG A 471 27.23 -34.32 -3.73
CA ARG A 471 27.39 -35.78 -3.84
C ARG A 471 27.20 -36.22 -5.29
N ASP A 472 28.02 -37.16 -5.74
CA ASP A 472 27.96 -37.76 -7.06
C ASP A 472 27.71 -39.26 -6.89
N ASP A 473 26.48 -39.70 -7.17
CA ASP A 473 26.01 -41.09 -7.07
C ASP A 473 25.89 -41.75 -8.47
N SER A 474 26.44 -41.13 -9.51
CA SER A 474 26.47 -41.67 -10.88
C SER A 474 27.32 -42.94 -11.00
N THR A 475 26.92 -43.88 -11.86
CA THR A 475 27.48 -45.25 -11.89
C THR A 475 28.76 -45.41 -12.73
N GLY A 476 29.44 -44.33 -13.13
CA GLY A 476 30.66 -44.42 -13.94
C GLY A 476 31.65 -43.29 -13.71
N GLY A 477 32.82 -43.60 -13.12
CA GLY A 477 33.94 -42.69 -12.89
C GLY A 477 34.57 -42.07 -14.13
#